data_AF-A0A1G9C075-F1
#
_entry.id   AF-A0A1G9C075-F1
#
_cell.length_a   1.000
_cell.length_b   1.000
_cell.length_c   1.000
_cell.angle_alpha   90.00
_cell.angle_beta   90.00
_cell.angle_gamma   90.00
#
_symmetry.space_group_name_H-M   'P 1'
#
loop_
_entity.id
_entity.type
_entity.pdbx_description
1 polymer ?
#
loop_
_entity_poly.entity_id
_entity_poly.type
_entity_poly.pdbx_seq_one_letter_code
_entity_poly.pdbx_strand_id
1 'polypeptide(L)'
;MALGERLNFFRRKCNLTMNALGRMLGFDPKSADVRISQYEKDAKMPKEELIHSMADVLGISPMALKLPNIDSYDALMHTLFALEDIYGLTVSEEDGKVSLYLNPEVSKPGGTLSAYFLSWAKQKDKLMNGEISLDQYDDWRYNFPKDDDSVIRAKAISPQLSDDLLQGLASGELTIQEAPKKRKTRKNFERKGMPGQSEE
;
A
#
# COMPACT_ATOMS: atom_id res chain seq x y z
N MET A 1 3.82 2.38 16.74
CA MET A 1 5.19 1.88 16.92
C MET A 1 6.10 3.05 16.75
N ALA A 2 6.87 3.38 17.78
CA ALA A 2 7.95 4.35 17.70
C ALA A 2 9.09 3.85 16.78
N LEU A 3 10.06 4.72 16.49
CA LEU A 3 11.19 4.41 15.62
C LEU A 3 11.97 3.20 16.12
N GLY A 4 12.22 3.09 17.43
CA GLY A 4 12.97 2.01 18.04
C GLY A 4 12.31 0.64 17.84
N GLU A 5 11.00 0.54 18.04
CA GLU A 5 10.25 -0.69 17.80
C GLU A 5 10.28 -1.11 16.33
N ARG A 6 10.17 -0.15 15.40
CA ARG A 6 10.27 -0.43 13.97
C ARG A 6 11.68 -0.89 13.57
N LEU A 7 12.72 -0.27 14.14
CA LEU A 7 14.10 -0.71 13.93
C LEU A 7 14.29 -2.16 14.40
N ASN A 8 13.80 -2.51 15.59
CA ASN A 8 13.84 -3.87 16.11
C ASN A 8 13.09 -4.85 15.19
N PHE A 9 11.88 -4.48 14.77
CA PHE A 9 11.06 -5.29 13.86
C PHE A 9 11.83 -5.63 12.56
N PHE A 10 12.36 -4.62 11.87
CA PHE A 10 13.08 -4.83 10.61
C PHE A 10 14.41 -5.56 10.82
N ARG A 11 15.17 -5.24 11.87
CA ARG A 11 16.39 -5.99 12.20
C ARG A 11 16.11 -7.48 12.37
N ARG A 12 15.03 -7.82 13.08
CA ARG A 12 14.62 -9.22 13.28
C ARG A 12 14.11 -9.85 11.99
N LYS A 13 13.37 -9.12 11.14
CA LYS A 13 12.95 -9.59 9.81
C LYS A 13 14.17 -9.95 8.93
N CYS A 14 15.25 -9.19 9.03
CA CYS A 14 16.52 -9.47 8.35
C CYS A 14 17.41 -10.51 9.07
N ASN A 15 16.94 -11.13 10.16
CA ASN A 15 17.70 -12.08 10.98
C ASN A 15 19.05 -11.54 11.52
N LEU A 16 19.15 -10.23 11.73
CA LEU A 16 20.38 -9.60 12.24
C LEU A 16 20.37 -9.54 13.77
N THR A 17 21.51 -9.80 14.40
CA THR A 17 21.71 -9.47 15.83
C THR A 17 21.96 -7.96 15.98
N MET A 18 21.75 -7.41 17.18
CA MET A 18 22.09 -6.00 17.45
C MET A 18 23.58 -5.72 17.17
N ASN A 19 24.46 -6.67 17.54
CA ASN A 19 25.89 -6.56 17.27
C ASN A 19 26.18 -6.56 15.75
N ALA A 20 25.55 -7.46 14.98
CA ALA A 20 25.72 -7.54 13.53
C ALA A 20 25.29 -6.24 12.83
N LEU A 21 24.09 -5.73 13.13
CA LEU A 21 23.60 -4.46 12.58
C LEU A 21 24.55 -3.30 12.94
N GLY A 22 24.96 -3.21 14.22
CA GLY A 22 25.87 -2.14 14.64
C GLY A 22 27.22 -2.20 13.93
N ARG A 23 27.76 -3.39 13.65
CA ARG A 23 29.00 -3.55 12.88
C ARG A 23 28.83 -3.17 11.41
N MET A 24 27.70 -3.49 10.78
CA MET A 24 27.37 -3.06 9.41
C MET A 24 27.27 -1.53 9.30
N LEU A 25 26.85 -0.87 10.38
CA LEU A 25 26.82 0.60 10.49
C LEU A 25 28.17 1.23 10.90
N GLY A 26 29.24 0.43 10.97
CA GLY A 26 30.58 0.91 11.31
C GLY A 26 30.79 1.24 12.79
N PHE A 27 29.95 0.74 13.70
CA PHE A 27 30.17 0.92 15.14
C PHE A 27 31.27 0.01 15.65
N ASP A 28 31.95 0.44 16.71
CA ASP A 28 32.98 -0.37 17.38
C ASP A 28 32.37 -1.72 17.85
N PRO A 29 32.98 -2.87 17.52
CA PRO A 29 32.42 -4.19 17.83
C PRO A 29 32.10 -4.44 19.31
N LYS A 30 32.80 -3.75 20.23
CA LYS A 30 32.60 -3.88 21.69
C LYS A 30 31.39 -3.12 22.20
N SER A 31 30.86 -2.17 21.41
CA SER A 31 29.73 -1.31 21.81
C SER A 31 28.59 -1.28 20.78
N ALA A 32 28.73 -2.02 19.68
CA ALA A 32 27.79 -2.05 18.57
C ALA A 32 26.37 -2.45 19.02
N ASP A 33 26.25 -3.51 19.80
CA ASP A 33 24.99 -4.01 20.35
C ASP A 33 24.35 -3.03 21.33
N VAL A 34 25.14 -2.44 22.24
CA VAL A 34 24.67 -1.43 23.21
C VAL A 34 24.09 -0.22 22.48
N ARG A 35 24.78 0.28 21.45
CA ARG A 35 24.30 1.42 20.66
C ARG A 35 23.01 1.11 19.92
N ILE A 36 22.88 -0.07 19.31
CA ILE A 36 21.62 -0.48 18.67
C ILE A 36 20.51 -0.62 19.71
N SER A 37 20.78 -1.23 20.87
CA SER A 37 19.79 -1.36 21.94
C SER A 37 19.26 -0.01 22.43
N GLN A 38 20.10 1.02 22.48
CA GLN A 38 19.68 2.38 22.82
C GLN A 38 18.67 2.95 21.81
N TYR A 39 18.88 2.70 20.51
CA TYR A 39 17.93 3.12 19.48
C TYR A 39 16.65 2.30 19.53
N GLU A 40 16.74 0.98 19.68
CA GLU A 40 15.55 0.09 19.71
C GLU A 40 14.64 0.31 20.91
N LYS A 41 15.16 0.88 22.00
CA LYS A 41 14.41 1.24 23.20
C LYS A 41 13.98 2.71 23.21
N ASP A 42 14.20 3.44 22.11
CA ASP A 42 13.99 4.88 22.00
C ASP A 42 14.70 5.70 23.11
N ALA A 43 15.73 5.12 23.75
CA ALA A 43 16.55 5.80 24.75
C ALA A 43 17.47 6.86 24.13
N LYS A 44 17.66 6.79 22.81
CA LYS A 44 18.36 7.78 22.01
C LYS A 44 17.71 7.86 20.63
N MET A 45 17.54 9.07 20.12
CA MET A 45 17.07 9.27 18.75
C MET A 45 18.26 9.27 17.78
N PRO A 46 18.27 8.43 16.74
CA PRO A 46 19.29 8.47 15.70
C PRO A 46 19.17 9.75 14.88
N LYS A 47 20.31 10.27 14.42
CA LYS A 47 20.33 11.38 13.45
C LYS A 47 19.86 10.90 12.08
N GLU A 48 19.46 11.85 11.26
CA GLU A 48 18.94 11.62 9.91
C GLU A 48 19.85 10.74 9.03
N GLU A 49 21.15 11.03 9.00
CA GLU A 49 22.14 10.24 8.25
C GLU A 49 22.19 8.79 8.71
N LEU A 50 22.10 8.56 10.03
CA LEU A 50 22.12 7.23 10.60
C LEU A 50 20.83 6.45 10.29
N ILE A 51 19.68 7.14 10.25
CA ILE A 51 18.41 6.51 9.82
C ILE A 51 18.53 6.02 8.38
N HIS A 52 19.13 6.82 7.49
CA HIS A 52 19.38 6.39 6.11
C HIS A 52 20.30 5.17 6.06
N SER A 53 21.43 5.19 6.77
CA SER A 53 22.33 4.03 6.80
C SER A 53 21.66 2.77 7.38
N MET A 54 20.82 2.92 8.40
CA MET A 54 20.01 1.82 8.94
C MET A 54 19.05 1.27 7.88
N ALA A 55 18.34 2.15 7.18
CA ALA A 55 17.39 1.77 6.15
C ALA A 55 18.10 1.04 4.98
N ASP A 56 19.27 1.54 4.56
CA ASP A 56 20.10 0.93 3.51
C ASP A 56 20.54 -0.48 3.90
N VAL A 57 21.05 -0.67 5.12
CA VAL A 57 21.45 -1.99 5.63
C VAL A 57 20.27 -2.96 5.71
N LEU A 58 19.09 -2.45 6.07
CA LEU A 58 17.87 -3.24 6.21
C LEU A 58 17.13 -3.46 4.88
N GLY A 59 17.54 -2.79 3.80
CA GLY A 59 16.90 -2.89 2.49
C GLY A 59 15.48 -2.32 2.47
N ILE A 60 15.23 -1.24 3.20
CA ILE A 60 13.92 -0.58 3.30
C ILE A 60 14.02 0.92 3.02
N SER A 61 12.90 1.57 2.73
CA SER A 61 12.83 3.02 2.69
C SER A 61 13.08 3.63 4.08
N PRO A 62 13.83 4.74 4.21
CA PRO A 62 13.96 5.48 5.47
C PRO A 62 12.60 5.88 6.07
N MET A 63 11.59 6.11 5.23
CA MET A 63 10.23 6.42 5.69
C MET A 63 9.58 5.23 6.41
N ALA A 64 9.99 3.99 6.08
CA ALA A 64 9.54 2.81 6.80
C ALA A 64 10.06 2.77 8.24
N LEU A 65 11.04 3.58 8.64
CA LEU A 65 11.48 3.73 10.04
C LEU A 65 10.83 4.93 10.75
N LYS A 66 10.45 5.97 10.02
CA LYS A 66 9.96 7.25 10.58
C LYS A 66 8.44 7.34 10.71
N LEU A 67 7.78 6.24 11.05
CA LEU A 67 6.32 6.31 11.25
C LEU A 67 6.00 7.17 12.49
N PRO A 68 4.95 8.01 12.45
CA PRO A 68 4.43 8.62 13.66
C PRO A 68 4.06 7.54 14.69
N ASN A 69 4.19 7.88 15.98
CA ASN A 69 3.80 6.99 17.05
C ASN A 69 2.27 6.81 17.04
N ILE A 70 1.84 5.58 16.76
CA ILE A 70 0.45 5.12 16.71
C ILE A 70 0.21 3.93 17.66
N ASP A 71 0.91 3.88 18.80
CA ASP A 71 0.88 2.75 19.74
C ASP A 71 -0.35 2.67 20.65
N SER A 72 -1.19 3.71 20.66
CA SER A 72 -2.49 3.68 21.32
C SER A 72 -3.62 3.85 20.32
N TYR A 73 -4.81 3.38 20.69
CA TYR A 73 -6.01 3.62 19.90
C TYR A 73 -6.28 5.11 19.72
N ASP A 74 -6.04 5.94 20.75
CA ASP A 74 -6.19 7.38 20.64
C ASP A 74 -5.20 7.99 19.63
N ALA A 75 -3.93 7.58 19.66
CA ALA A 75 -2.93 8.06 18.72
C ALA A 75 -3.23 7.62 17.28
N LEU A 76 -3.71 6.40 17.10
CA LEU A 76 -4.20 5.91 15.81
C LEU A 76 -5.38 6.76 15.31
N MET A 77 -6.38 6.99 16.14
CA MET A 77 -7.57 7.76 15.77
C MET A 77 -7.22 9.22 15.42
N HIS A 78 -6.40 9.88 16.23
CA HIS A 78 -5.93 11.24 15.92
C HIS A 78 -5.11 11.30 14.62
N THR A 79 -4.36 10.24 14.30
CA THR A 79 -3.68 10.12 13.00
C THR A 79 -4.70 10.02 11.86
N LEU A 80 -5.73 9.19 12.01
CA LEU A 80 -6.79 9.08 11.00
C LEU A 80 -7.56 10.40 10.80
N PHE A 81 -7.87 11.12 11.88
CA PHE A 81 -8.52 12.45 11.79
C PHE A 81 -7.65 13.46 11.04
N ALA A 82 -6.34 13.50 11.31
CA ALA A 82 -5.44 14.36 10.54
C ALA A 82 -5.38 13.96 9.05
N LEU A 83 -5.47 12.67 8.73
CA LEU A 83 -5.54 12.20 7.34
C LEU A 83 -6.88 12.55 6.68
N GLU A 84 -7.98 12.60 7.43
CA GLU A 84 -9.28 13.11 6.97
C GLU A 84 -9.16 14.60 6.60
N ASP A 85 -8.64 15.42 7.51
CA ASP A 85 -8.52 16.87 7.32
C ASP A 85 -7.58 17.23 6.15
N ILE A 86 -6.43 16.55 6.03
CA ILE A 86 -5.38 16.90 5.06
C ILE A 86 -5.63 16.28 3.69
N TYR A 87 -6.10 15.02 3.66
CA TYR A 87 -6.16 14.22 2.44
C TYR A 87 -7.56 13.72 2.09
N GLY A 88 -8.56 13.98 2.92
CA GLY A 88 -9.92 13.49 2.70
C GLY A 88 -10.07 11.99 2.89
N LEU A 89 -9.20 11.34 3.68
CA LEU A 89 -9.42 9.95 4.08
C LEU A 89 -10.60 9.90 5.05
N THR A 90 -11.70 9.29 4.66
CA THR A 90 -12.90 9.20 5.50
C THR A 90 -13.40 7.77 5.65
N VAL A 91 -14.44 7.58 6.46
CA VAL A 91 -14.96 6.29 6.87
C VAL A 91 -16.45 6.17 6.58
N SER A 92 -16.91 4.98 6.20
CA SER A 92 -18.33 4.61 6.20
C SER A 92 -18.54 3.27 6.89
N GLU A 93 -19.76 3.06 7.36
CA GLU A 93 -20.25 1.78 7.86
C GLU A 93 -21.37 1.31 6.95
N GLU A 94 -21.21 0.12 6.37
CA GLU A 94 -22.21 -0.54 5.53
C GLU A 94 -22.24 -2.02 5.90
N ASP A 95 -23.43 -2.57 6.17
CA ASP A 95 -23.65 -3.99 6.52
C ASP A 95 -22.77 -4.50 7.67
N GLY A 96 -22.51 -3.66 8.69
CA GLY A 96 -21.66 -3.99 9.84
C GLY A 96 -20.17 -3.96 9.54
N LYS A 97 -19.76 -3.50 8.35
CA LYS A 97 -18.37 -3.41 7.92
C LYS A 97 -17.93 -1.96 7.80
N VAL A 98 -16.92 -1.61 8.60
CA VAL A 98 -16.25 -0.31 8.52
C VAL A 98 -15.25 -0.31 7.36
N SER A 99 -15.37 0.67 6.47
CA SER A 99 -14.49 0.84 5.31
C SER A 99 -13.92 2.25 5.27
N LEU A 100 -12.62 2.36 4.92
CA LEU A 100 -11.96 3.63 4.68
C LEU A 100 -11.88 3.91 3.17
N TYR A 101 -12.15 5.14 2.76
CA TYR A 101 -12.07 5.57 1.37
C TYR A 101 -11.67 7.05 1.26
N LEU A 102 -11.25 7.47 0.06
CA LEU A 102 -10.90 8.87 -0.21
C LEU A 102 -12.16 9.63 -0.66
N ASN A 103 -12.47 10.73 0.01
CA ASN A 103 -13.50 11.66 -0.43
C ASN A 103 -13.07 12.32 -1.75
N PRO A 104 -13.80 12.12 -2.87
CA PRO A 104 -13.44 12.66 -4.17
C PRO A 104 -13.49 14.18 -4.26
N GLU A 105 -14.20 14.85 -3.34
CA GLU A 105 -14.26 16.32 -3.27
C GLU A 105 -12.94 16.92 -2.77
N VAL A 106 -12.23 16.21 -1.89
CA VAL A 106 -10.93 16.62 -1.33
C VAL A 106 -9.78 16.03 -2.14
N SER A 107 -9.81 14.71 -2.35
CA SER A 107 -8.81 13.95 -3.11
C SER A 107 -9.37 13.52 -4.44
N LYS A 108 -9.12 14.35 -5.47
CA LYS A 108 -9.65 14.12 -6.82
C LYS A 108 -9.28 12.74 -7.38
N PRO A 109 -10.24 12.02 -7.98
CA PRO A 109 -9.94 10.81 -8.74
C PRO A 109 -8.89 11.08 -9.83
N GLY A 110 -7.92 10.18 -9.97
CA GLY A 110 -6.80 10.34 -10.90
C GLY A 110 -5.65 11.19 -10.37
N GLY A 111 -5.78 11.83 -9.20
CA GLY A 111 -4.68 12.50 -8.52
C GLY A 111 -3.65 11.52 -7.93
N THR A 112 -2.47 12.03 -7.59
CA THR A 112 -1.34 11.21 -7.10
C THR A 112 -1.69 10.29 -5.93
N LEU A 113 -2.40 10.80 -4.92
CA LEU A 113 -2.80 9.99 -3.77
C LEU A 113 -3.77 8.87 -4.16
N SER A 114 -4.74 9.17 -5.03
CA SER A 114 -5.67 8.16 -5.55
C SER A 114 -4.93 7.07 -6.34
N ALA A 115 -3.89 7.43 -7.11
CA ALA A 115 -3.05 6.49 -7.83
C ALA A 115 -2.28 5.57 -6.87
N TYR A 116 -1.75 6.10 -5.76
CA TYR A 116 -1.07 5.30 -4.73
C TYR A 116 -2.01 4.30 -4.05
N PHE A 117 -3.23 4.73 -3.70
CA PHE A 117 -4.25 3.83 -3.14
C PHE A 117 -4.64 2.73 -4.14
N LEU A 118 -4.77 3.06 -5.42
CA LEU A 118 -5.03 2.08 -6.47
C LEU A 118 -3.87 1.10 -6.64
N SER A 119 -2.62 1.55 -6.58
CA SER A 119 -1.46 0.65 -6.59
C SER A 119 -1.45 -0.29 -5.39
N TRP A 120 -1.76 0.23 -4.20
CA TRP A 120 -1.86 -0.59 -3.01
C TRP A 120 -2.97 -1.65 -3.13
N ALA A 121 -4.16 -1.26 -3.61
CA ALA A 121 -5.25 -2.19 -3.85
C ALA A 121 -4.86 -3.30 -4.83
N LYS A 122 -4.21 -2.96 -5.96
CA LYS A 122 -3.72 -3.94 -6.93
C LYS A 122 -2.72 -4.92 -6.33
N GLN A 123 -1.77 -4.45 -5.53
CA GLN A 123 -0.79 -5.34 -4.89
C GLN A 123 -1.45 -6.27 -3.87
N LYS A 124 -2.47 -5.78 -3.16
CA LYS A 124 -3.27 -6.62 -2.24
C LYS A 124 -4.07 -7.68 -2.99
N ASP A 125 -4.66 -7.33 -4.13
CA ASP A 125 -5.38 -8.30 -4.98
C ASP A 125 -4.44 -9.39 -5.51
N LYS A 126 -3.24 -9.02 -5.99
CA LYS A 126 -2.20 -9.98 -6.39
C LYS A 126 -1.83 -10.95 -5.26
N LEU A 127 -1.67 -10.44 -4.03
CA LEU A 127 -1.39 -11.28 -2.86
C LEU A 127 -2.56 -12.24 -2.58
N MET A 128 -3.80 -11.76 -2.60
CA MET A 128 -4.99 -12.59 -2.35
C MET A 128 -5.18 -13.68 -3.42
N ASN A 129 -4.82 -13.38 -4.66
CA ASN A 129 -4.87 -14.32 -5.78
C ASN A 129 -3.67 -15.28 -5.84
N GLY A 130 -2.67 -15.09 -4.97
CA GLY A 130 -1.45 -15.91 -4.96
C GLY A 130 -0.47 -15.60 -6.11
N GLU A 131 -0.62 -14.46 -6.79
CA GLU A 131 0.29 -14.01 -7.86
C GLU A 131 1.63 -13.55 -7.30
N ILE A 132 1.64 -13.06 -6.05
CA ILE A 132 2.84 -12.70 -5.29
C ILE A 132 2.80 -13.32 -3.90
N SER A 133 3.97 -13.61 -3.33
CA SER A 133 4.08 -14.06 -1.95
C SER A 133 3.89 -12.89 -0.96
N LEU A 134 3.65 -13.23 0.31
CA LEU A 134 3.63 -12.25 1.40
C LEU A 134 4.94 -11.47 1.48
N ASP A 135 6.08 -12.13 1.25
CA ASP A 135 7.40 -11.49 1.27
C ASP A 135 7.58 -10.48 0.14
N GLN A 136 7.11 -10.80 -1.08
CA GLN A 136 7.13 -9.86 -2.21
C GLN A 136 6.22 -8.65 -1.97
N TYR A 137 5.04 -8.88 -1.39
CA TYR A 137 4.14 -7.79 -1.00
C TYR A 137 4.74 -6.90 0.09
N ASP A 138 5.36 -7.51 1.10
CA ASP A 138 6.08 -6.80 2.16
C ASP A 138 7.23 -5.96 1.62
N ASP A 139 8.05 -6.52 0.74
CA ASP A 139 9.17 -5.83 0.11
C ASP A 139 8.70 -4.58 -0.64
N TRP A 140 7.65 -4.71 -1.46
CA TRP A 140 7.02 -3.56 -2.12
C TRP A 140 6.53 -2.50 -1.12
N ARG A 141 5.86 -2.92 -0.03
CA ARG A 141 5.35 -1.98 0.99
C ARG A 141 6.47 -1.23 1.71
N TYR A 142 7.56 -1.90 2.03
CA TYR A 142 8.67 -1.31 2.78
C TYR A 142 9.59 -0.44 1.93
N ASN A 143 9.54 -0.60 0.60
CA ASN A 143 10.32 0.18 -0.36
C ASN A 143 9.49 1.19 -1.18
N PHE A 144 8.18 1.29 -0.95
CA PHE A 144 7.31 2.27 -1.61
C PHE A 144 7.86 3.71 -1.49
N PRO A 145 7.85 4.52 -2.57
CA PRO A 145 7.26 4.28 -3.89
C PRO A 145 8.25 3.72 -4.95
N LYS A 146 9.43 3.24 -4.54
CA LYS A 146 10.54 2.90 -5.45
C LYS A 146 10.15 1.95 -6.59
N ASP A 147 9.37 0.93 -6.26
CA ASP A 147 8.94 -0.13 -7.19
C ASP A 147 7.46 0.04 -7.62
N ASP A 148 6.90 1.25 -7.51
CA ASP A 148 5.55 1.55 -7.96
C ASP A 148 5.55 2.27 -9.33
N ASP A 149 5.21 1.51 -10.37
CA ASP A 149 5.07 2.01 -11.75
C ASP A 149 3.95 3.07 -11.90
N SER A 150 3.04 3.21 -10.93
CA SER A 150 1.98 4.22 -10.99
C SER A 150 2.53 5.65 -10.94
N VAL A 151 3.66 5.84 -10.26
CA VAL A 151 4.35 7.14 -10.16
C VAL A 151 4.99 7.50 -11.50
N ILE A 152 5.49 6.49 -12.22
CA ILE A 152 6.09 6.66 -13.55
C ILE A 152 5.02 7.13 -14.54
N ARG A 153 3.79 6.60 -14.46
CA ARG A 153 2.69 6.99 -15.36
C ARG A 153 2.23 8.44 -15.17
N ALA A 154 2.23 8.98 -13.95
CA ALA A 154 1.88 10.38 -13.71
C ALA A 154 2.92 11.38 -14.27
N LYS A 155 4.17 10.95 -14.43
CA LYS A 155 5.24 11.75 -15.06
C LYS A 155 5.40 11.51 -16.57
N ALA A 156 4.87 10.42 -17.12
CA ALA A 156 5.21 9.93 -18.45
C ALA A 156 4.19 10.21 -19.57
N ILE A 157 3.11 10.96 -19.33
CA ILE A 157 2.31 11.50 -20.43
C ILE A 157 2.86 12.89 -20.73
N SER A 158 3.68 13.01 -21.78
CA SER A 158 4.09 14.33 -22.27
C SER A 158 2.85 15.10 -22.76
N PRO A 159 2.81 16.44 -22.63
CA PRO A 159 1.68 17.24 -23.11
C PRO A 159 1.35 16.95 -24.58
N GLN A 160 2.36 16.79 -25.43
CA GLN A 160 2.18 16.37 -26.82
C GLN A 160 1.46 15.02 -26.96
N LEU A 161 1.80 14.01 -26.15
CA LEU A 161 1.15 12.70 -26.23
C LEU A 161 -0.29 12.74 -25.72
N SER A 162 -0.57 13.61 -24.74
CA SER A 162 -1.94 13.88 -24.27
C SER A 162 -2.78 14.53 -25.36
N ASP A 163 -2.23 15.54 -26.03
CA ASP A 163 -2.90 16.27 -27.11
C ASP A 163 -3.14 15.36 -28.33
N ASP A 164 -2.15 14.55 -28.72
CA ASP A 164 -2.27 13.59 -29.82
C ASP A 164 -3.32 12.50 -29.52
N LEU A 165 -3.41 12.02 -28.27
CA LEU A 165 -4.43 11.05 -27.86
C LEU A 165 -5.84 11.66 -27.87
N LEU A 166 -5.99 12.91 -27.39
CA LEU A 166 -7.25 13.64 -27.44
C LEU A 166 -7.67 13.94 -28.88
N GLN A 167 -6.72 14.29 -29.73
CA GLN A 167 -6.95 14.56 -31.15
C GLN A 167 -7.31 13.28 -31.92
N GLY A 168 -6.63 12.16 -31.67
CA GLY A 168 -6.96 10.88 -32.30
C GLY A 168 -8.33 10.34 -31.88
N LEU A 169 -8.78 10.59 -30.64
CA LEU A 169 -10.14 10.27 -30.18
C LEU A 169 -11.20 11.20 -30.79
N ALA A 170 -10.90 12.50 -30.92
CA ALA A 170 -11.80 13.47 -31.53
C ALA A 170 -11.92 13.31 -33.06
N SER A 171 -10.86 12.83 -33.71
CA SER A 171 -10.79 12.60 -35.16
C SER A 171 -11.37 11.24 -35.58
N GLY A 172 -11.72 10.38 -34.62
CA GLY A 172 -12.25 9.03 -34.85
C GLY A 172 -11.19 8.00 -35.30
N GLU A 173 -9.91 8.34 -35.26
CA GLU A 173 -8.78 7.45 -35.59
C GLU A 173 -8.50 6.45 -34.45
N LEU A 174 -8.87 6.80 -33.22
CA LEU A 174 -8.80 5.93 -32.05
C LEU A 174 -10.22 5.58 -31.57
N THR A 175 -10.51 4.29 -31.40
CA THR A 175 -11.78 3.81 -30.85
C THR A 175 -11.56 3.14 -29.50
N ILE A 176 -12.37 3.53 -28.51
CA ILE A 176 -12.40 2.87 -27.20
C ILE A 176 -13.10 1.52 -27.37
N GLN A 177 -12.39 0.42 -27.10
CA GLN A 177 -13.03 -0.89 -27.02
C GLN A 177 -13.93 -0.93 -25.78
N GLU A 178 -15.24 -1.07 -25.98
CA GLU A 178 -16.18 -1.33 -24.88
C GLU A 178 -15.82 -2.65 -24.18
N ALA A 179 -15.87 -2.63 -22.84
CA ALA A 179 -15.63 -3.82 -22.03
C ALA A 179 -16.58 -4.97 -22.43
N PRO A 180 -16.11 -6.24 -22.45
CA PRO A 180 -16.95 -7.36 -22.83
C PRO A 180 -18.16 -7.49 -21.88
N LYS A 181 -19.37 -7.48 -22.46
CA LYS A 181 -20.64 -7.67 -21.74
C LYS A 181 -20.57 -8.93 -20.88
N LYS A 182 -20.81 -8.78 -19.57
CA LYS A 182 -20.91 -9.88 -18.59
C LYS A 182 -21.78 -11.01 -19.15
N ARG A 183 -21.22 -12.22 -19.24
CA ARG A 183 -21.98 -13.46 -19.53
C ARG A 183 -23.13 -13.58 -18.52
N LYS A 184 -24.36 -13.70 -19.01
CA LYS A 184 -25.55 -14.00 -18.20
C LYS A 184 -25.31 -15.28 -17.41
N THR A 185 -25.27 -15.18 -16.08
CA THR A 185 -25.34 -16.30 -15.15
C THR A 185 -26.62 -17.11 -15.41
N ARG A 186 -26.47 -18.41 -15.67
CA ARG A 186 -27.59 -19.37 -15.70
C ARG A 186 -28.24 -19.41 -14.30
N LYS A 187 -29.37 -18.74 -14.13
CA LYS A 187 -30.41 -19.17 -13.17
C LYS A 187 -31.44 -19.96 -13.98
N ASN A 188 -31.62 -21.23 -13.64
CA ASN A 188 -32.89 -21.95 -13.70
C ASN A 188 -32.70 -23.26 -12.93
N PHE A 189 -32.86 -23.13 -11.61
CA PHE A 189 -33.20 -24.23 -10.73
C PHE A 189 -34.69 -24.04 -10.44
N GLU A 190 -35.56 -24.59 -11.30
CA GLU A 190 -36.97 -24.76 -10.98
C GLU A 190 -37.39 -26.19 -11.25
N ARG A 191 -37.98 -26.76 -10.20
CA ARG A 191 -38.44 -28.13 -10.04
C ARG A 191 -39.59 -28.38 -11.00
N LYS A 192 -39.46 -29.37 -11.90
CA LYS A 192 -40.61 -29.94 -12.61
C LYS A 192 -41.49 -30.68 -11.60
N GLY A 193 -42.62 -30.09 -11.25
CA GLY A 193 -43.81 -30.86 -10.86
C GLY A 193 -44.39 -31.54 -12.10
N MET A 194 -44.68 -32.84 -12.00
CA MET A 194 -45.48 -33.58 -12.96
C MET A 194 -46.94 -33.10 -12.90
N PRO A 195 -47.61 -32.83 -14.04
CA PRO A 195 -49.06 -32.89 -14.10
C PRO A 195 -49.49 -34.31 -14.47
N GLY A 196 -50.51 -34.80 -13.77
CA GLY A 196 -51.20 -36.05 -14.09
C GLY A 196 -51.86 -35.97 -15.46
N GLN A 197 -51.87 -37.11 -16.16
CA GLN A 197 -52.77 -37.34 -17.28
C GLN A 197 -53.94 -38.16 -16.76
N SER A 198 -55.10 -37.52 -16.75
CA SER A 198 -56.42 -38.15 -16.82
C SER A 198 -56.74 -38.42 -18.30
N GLU A 199 -57.02 -39.69 -18.57
CA GLU A 199 -58.07 -40.30 -19.40
C GLU A 199 -58.56 -39.69 -20.74
N GLU A 200 -58.80 -40.66 -21.64
CA GLU A 200 -59.49 -40.68 -22.96
C GLU A 200 -58.74 -40.22 -24.22
#